data_AF-A0A925XTH7-F1
#
_entry.id   AF-A0A925XTH7-F1
#
_cell.length_a   1.000
_cell.length_b   1.000
_cell.length_c   1.000
_cell.angle_alpha   90.00
_cell.angle_beta   90.00
_cell.angle_gamma   90.00
#
_symmetry.space_group_name_H-M   'P 1'
#
loop_
_entity.id
_entity.type
_entity.pdbx_description
1 polymer ?
#
loop_
_entity_poly.entity_id
_entity_poly.type
_entity_poly.pdbx_seq_one_letter_code
_entity_poly.pdbx_strand_id
1 'polypeptide(L)'
;QADGRWDAAYAPIRSATAATLPDDLRTSIEANPKALKTFRTLNRVNLFALAFRTNNMKTPAGRARKIAALVAMLERGETILPQRQG
;
A
#
# COMPACT_ATOMS: atom_id res chain seq x y z
N GLN A 1 -10.83 -19.51 0.75
CA GLN A 1 -9.57 -19.69 0.00
C GLN A 1 -9.04 -18.30 -0.31
N ALA A 2 -8.08 -17.77 0.47
CA ALA A 2 -7.68 -16.35 0.33
C ALA A 2 -6.20 -16.03 0.56
N ASP A 3 -5.34 -16.97 0.97
CA ASP A 3 -3.97 -16.62 1.39
C ASP A 3 -2.85 -17.27 0.57
N GLY A 4 -3.10 -17.52 -0.72
CA GLY A 4 -2.07 -18.00 -1.66
C GLY A 4 -1.44 -16.91 -2.54
N ARG A 5 -1.98 -15.68 -2.54
CA ARG A 5 -1.59 -14.64 -3.54
C ARG A 5 -0.36 -13.82 -3.18
N TRP A 6 0.31 -14.14 -2.08
CA TRP A 6 1.60 -13.53 -1.72
C TRP A 6 2.70 -14.57 -1.47
N ASP A 7 2.49 -15.87 -1.71
CA ASP A 7 3.62 -16.81 -1.72
C ASP A 7 4.58 -16.53 -2.91
N ALA A 8 4.12 -15.76 -3.89
CA ALA A 8 4.93 -15.14 -4.95
C ALA A 8 5.51 -13.75 -4.57
N ALA A 9 5.50 -13.35 -3.28
CA ALA A 9 5.67 -11.98 -2.73
C ALA A 9 6.89 -11.15 -3.19
N TYR A 10 7.82 -11.73 -3.92
CA TYR A 10 8.86 -10.99 -4.64
C TYR A 10 8.53 -10.84 -6.12
N ALA A 11 7.28 -10.51 -6.45
CA ALA A 11 7.05 -9.79 -7.69
C ALA A 11 8.06 -8.62 -7.68
N PRO A 12 8.98 -8.55 -8.67
CA PRO A 12 10.05 -7.56 -8.62
C PRO A 12 9.43 -6.18 -8.42
N ILE A 13 10.12 -5.25 -7.74
CA ILE A 13 9.65 -3.85 -7.58
C ILE A 13 9.15 -3.27 -8.92
N ARG A 14 9.71 -3.74 -10.05
CA ARG A 14 9.31 -3.41 -11.42
C ARG A 14 7.83 -3.73 -11.75
N SER A 15 7.23 -4.73 -11.11
CA SER A 15 5.86 -5.19 -11.34
C SER A 15 4.85 -4.61 -10.34
N ALA A 16 5.30 -3.83 -9.34
CA ALA A 16 4.40 -3.21 -8.38
C ALA A 16 3.53 -2.14 -9.05
N THR A 17 2.22 -2.35 -9.00
CA THR A 17 1.20 -1.43 -9.54
C THR A 17 0.05 -1.28 -8.55
N ALA A 18 -0.87 -0.34 -8.82
CA ALA A 18 -2.07 -0.19 -7.99
C ALA A 18 -2.91 -1.49 -7.92
N ALA A 19 -2.90 -2.27 -9.01
CA ALA A 19 -3.61 -3.55 -9.12
C ALA A 19 -2.98 -4.67 -8.29
N THR A 20 -1.67 -4.58 -7.96
CA THR A 20 -0.98 -5.61 -7.17
C THR A 20 -1.11 -5.39 -5.65
N LEU A 21 -1.71 -4.28 -5.21
CA LEU A 21 -1.93 -4.04 -3.78
C LEU A 21 -3.03 -4.95 -3.23
N PRO A 22 -2.96 -5.31 -1.93
CA PRO A 22 -4.08 -5.93 -1.23
C PRO A 22 -5.36 -5.11 -1.35
N ASP A 23 -6.49 -5.78 -1.59
CA ASP A 23 -7.78 -5.12 -1.83
C ASP A 23 -8.25 -4.33 -0.62
N ASP A 24 -8.03 -4.83 0.60
CA ASP A 24 -8.35 -4.13 1.85
C ASP A 24 -7.61 -2.78 2.00
N LEU A 25 -6.34 -2.74 1.59
CA LEU A 25 -5.58 -1.49 1.54
C LEU A 25 -6.10 -0.57 0.43
N ARG A 26 -6.35 -1.09 -0.78
CA ARG A 26 -6.85 -0.28 -1.90
C ARG A 26 -8.20 0.35 -1.58
N THR A 27 -9.15 -0.44 -1.08
CA THR A 27 -10.48 0.05 -0.68
C THR A 27 -10.39 1.13 0.38
N SER A 28 -9.49 0.98 1.37
CA SER A 28 -9.30 2.00 2.41
C SER A 28 -8.71 3.30 1.87
N ILE A 29 -7.82 3.22 0.88
CA ILE A 29 -7.28 4.41 0.18
C ILE A 29 -8.37 5.07 -0.69
N GLU A 30 -9.14 4.28 -1.44
CA GLU A 30 -10.20 4.78 -2.33
C GLU A 30 -11.34 5.45 -1.56
N ALA A 31 -11.63 4.97 -0.35
CA ALA A 31 -12.59 5.59 0.56
C ALA A 31 -12.15 7.00 1.03
N ASN A 32 -10.86 7.35 0.92
CA ASN A 32 -10.37 8.68 1.25
C ASN A 32 -9.84 9.43 0.00
N PRO A 33 -10.56 10.45 -0.51
CA PRO A 33 -10.14 11.21 -1.69
C PRO A 33 -8.76 11.87 -1.57
N LYS A 34 -8.36 12.30 -0.37
CA LYS A 34 -7.03 12.90 -0.13
C LYS A 34 -5.94 11.85 -0.21
N ALA A 35 -6.14 10.70 0.44
CA ALA A 35 -5.22 9.57 0.35
C ALA A 35 -5.08 9.08 -1.10
N LEU A 36 -6.21 8.97 -1.82
CA LEU A 36 -6.25 8.55 -3.22
C LEU A 36 -5.47 9.50 -4.13
N LYS A 37 -5.52 10.81 -3.88
CA LYS A 37 -4.73 11.80 -4.62
C LYS A 37 -3.24 11.54 -4.47
N THR A 38 -2.75 11.38 -3.24
CA THR A 38 -1.34 11.06 -2.97
C THR A 38 -0.97 9.69 -3.53
N PHE A 39 -1.84 8.71 -3.37
CA PHE A 39 -1.64 7.35 -3.87
C PHE A 39 -1.38 7.31 -5.39
N ARG A 40 -2.12 8.11 -6.16
CA ARG A 40 -1.94 8.21 -7.62
C ARG A 40 -0.60 8.82 -8.04
N THR A 41 0.08 9.55 -7.15
CA THR A 41 1.42 10.11 -7.43
C THR A 41 2.56 9.18 -6.99
N LEU A 42 2.24 8.07 -6.31
CA LEU A 42 3.26 7.16 -5.80
C LEU A 42 3.99 6.44 -6.92
N ASN A 43 5.31 6.43 -6.83
CA ASN A 43 6.12 5.58 -7.67
C ASN A 43 6.01 4.10 -7.25
N ARG A 44 6.49 3.20 -8.12
CA ARG A 44 6.46 1.75 -7.90
C ARG A 44 7.12 1.30 -6.59
N VAL A 45 8.14 2.05 -6.14
CA VAL A 45 8.87 1.77 -4.89
C VAL A 45 7.96 2.01 -3.67
N ASN A 46 7.20 3.11 -3.65
CA ASN A 46 6.21 3.38 -2.62
C ASN A 46 5.03 2.41 -2.67
N LEU A 47 4.55 2.04 -3.87
CA LEU A 47 3.50 1.02 -4.04
C LEU A 47 3.95 -0.35 -3.48
N PHE A 48 5.18 -0.77 -3.78
CA PHE A 48 5.76 -1.99 -3.23
C PHE A 48 5.86 -1.91 -1.70
N ALA A 49 6.35 -0.79 -1.15
CA ALA A 49 6.49 -0.61 0.29
C ALA A 49 5.14 -0.66 1.03
N LEU A 50 4.07 -0.12 0.44
CA LEU A 50 2.71 -0.18 0.97
C LEU A 50 2.21 -1.63 1.06
N ALA A 51 2.36 -2.39 -0.02
CA ALA A 51 1.96 -3.79 -0.06
C ALA A 51 2.77 -4.62 0.94
N PHE A 52 4.10 -4.48 0.92
CA PHE A 52 5.01 -5.18 1.82
C PHE A 52 4.68 -4.94 3.31
N ARG A 53 4.49 -3.67 3.71
CA ARG A 53 4.15 -3.33 5.10
C ARG A 53 2.81 -3.92 5.55
N THR A 54 1.86 -4.04 4.63
CA THR A 54 0.53 -4.61 4.92
C THR A 54 0.57 -6.13 5.02
N ASN A 55 1.34 -6.79 4.14
CA ASN A 55 1.49 -8.25 4.15
C ASN A 55 2.37 -8.76 5.28
N ASN A 56 3.33 -7.95 5.74
CA ASN A 56 4.16 -8.32 6.89
C ASN A 56 3.37 -8.33 8.23
N MET A 57 2.12 -7.86 8.24
CA MET A 57 1.27 -7.93 9.43
C MET A 57 0.70 -9.33 9.60
N LYS A 58 1.11 -10.01 10.69
CA LYS A 58 0.73 -11.40 10.99
C LYS A 58 -0.68 -11.56 11.56
N THR A 59 -1.28 -10.48 12.07
CA THR A 59 -2.62 -10.51 12.68
C THR A 59 -3.59 -9.64 11.91
N PRO A 60 -4.86 -10.06 11.74
CA PRO A 60 -5.89 -9.24 11.08
C PRO A 60 -6.09 -7.88 11.76
N ALA A 61 -6.06 -7.85 13.11
CA ALA A 61 -6.16 -6.62 13.87
C ALA A 61 -4.97 -5.68 13.64
N GLY A 62 -3.74 -6.22 13.59
CA GLY A 62 -2.54 -5.46 13.26
C GLY A 62 -2.56 -4.92 11.83
N ARG A 63 -3.06 -5.73 10.89
CA ARG A 63 -3.25 -5.36 9.49
C ARG A 63 -4.20 -4.18 9.33
N ALA A 64 -5.39 -4.23 9.93
CA ALA A 64 -6.35 -3.14 9.88
C ALA A 64 -5.77 -1.82 10.46
N ARG A 65 -5.11 -1.91 11.63
CA ARG A 65 -4.41 -0.75 12.23
C ARG A 65 -3.33 -0.21 11.32
N LYS A 66 -2.56 -1.09 10.66
CA LYS A 66 -1.49 -0.69 9.76
C LYS A 66 -2.04 0.01 8.51
N ILE A 67 -3.10 -0.53 7.91
CA ILE A 67 -3.78 0.08 6.77
C ILE A 67 -4.28 1.48 7.14
N ALA A 68 -4.98 1.62 8.26
CA ALA A 68 -5.43 2.93 8.73
C ALA A 68 -4.26 3.93 8.90
N ALA A 69 -3.14 3.49 9.47
CA ALA A 69 -1.95 4.33 9.62
C ALA A 69 -1.32 4.72 8.26
N LEU A 70 -1.30 3.81 7.29
CA LEU A 70 -0.80 4.08 5.93
C LEU A 70 -1.72 5.04 5.17
N VAL A 71 -3.04 4.88 5.28
CA VAL A 71 -4.02 5.79 4.69
C VAL A 71 -3.88 7.18 5.30
N ALA A 72 -3.83 7.30 6.63
CA ALA A 72 -3.64 8.58 7.32
C ALA A 72 -2.33 9.29 6.92
N MET A 73 -1.25 8.53 6.66
CA MET A 73 0.00 9.08 6.11
C MET A 73 -0.22 9.66 4.71
N LEU A 74 -0.89 8.92 3.82
CA LEU A 74 -1.20 9.39 2.46
C LEU A 74 -2.16 10.59 2.45
N GLU A 75 -3.09 10.67 3.39
CA GLU A 75 -3.98 11.82 3.58
C GLU A 75 -3.21 13.11 3.86
N ARG A 76 -2.07 13.02 4.57
CA ARG A 76 -1.17 14.15 4.83
C ARG A 76 -0.26 14.48 3.64
N GLY A 77 -0.31 13.71 2.56
CA GLY A 77 0.60 13.85 1.41
C GLY A 77 1.99 13.24 1.64
N GLU A 78 2.16 12.46 2.71
CA GLU A 78 3.42 11.79 3.04
C GLU A 78 3.55 10.45 2.31
N THR A 79 4.80 9.99 2.12
CA THR A 79 5.13 8.72 1.46
C THR A 79 6.07 7.88 2.32
N ILE A 80 6.08 6.55 2.14
CA ILE A 80 6.90 5.66 2.97
C ILE A 80 8.39 5.90 2.72
N LEU A 81 8.74 6.03 1.44
CA LEU A 81 10.10 6.28 0.98
C LEU A 81 10.13 7.67 0.32
N PRO A 82 11.23 8.42 0.47
CA PRO A 82 11.38 9.69 -0.20
C PRO A 82 11.28 9.46 -1.71
N GLN A 83 10.21 9.95 -2.32
CA GLN A 83 10.11 10.00 -3.77
C GLN A 83 10.66 11.35 -4.21
N ARG A 84 11.78 11.32 -4.95
CA ARG A 84 12.25 12.51 -5.69
C ARG A 84 11.10 12.92 -6.61
N GLN A 85 10.41 14.02 -6.25
CA GLN A 85 9.60 14.76 -7.21
C GLN A 85 10.62 15.41 -8.14
N GLY A 86 10.74 14.85 -9.35
CA GLY A 86 11.51 15.48 -10.43
C GLY A 86 10.76 16.70 -10.93
#